data_AF-A0A3N5YQJ1-F1
#
_entry.id   AF-A0A3N5YQJ1-F1
#
_cell.length_a   1.000
_cell.length_b   1.000
_cell.length_c   1.000
_cell.angle_alpha   90.00
_cell.angle_beta   90.00
_cell.angle_gamma   90.00
#
_symmetry.space_group_name_H-M   'P 1'
#
loop_
_entity.id
_entity.type
_entity.pdbx_description
1 polymer ?
#
loop_
_entity_poly.entity_id
_entity_poly.type
_entity_poly.pdbx_seq_one_letter_code
_entity_poly.pdbx_strand_id
1 'polypeptide(L)'
;MGGEGFKEKYMIQTLKKIIGNEDGFVLGASILMSAILLLAGVLALWTSNTEMHVVRNEQELTREFYSAEGGVIEAIENFDTGRTQWLTDAFLLAGPQAAFHTVQLNDSSNTPVANLEVRCITTGTTPTALANALSAAANHLPDQPHIASPPSGSGFSLKYFEVRRYGVTATSATGNTQVQIGAYKVFNKY
;
A
#
# COMPACT_ATOMS: atom_id res chain seq x y z
N MET A 1 46.09 7.98 58.55
CA MET A 1 44.71 7.76 58.07
C MET A 1 43.82 8.99 58.36
N GLY A 2 44.11 10.17 57.77
CA GLY A 2 43.37 11.40 58.13
C GLY A 2 43.13 12.42 57.02
N GLY A 3 43.41 12.07 55.76
CA GLY A 3 43.35 13.03 54.64
C GLY A 3 41.97 13.15 53.97
N GLU A 4 41.10 12.14 54.07
CA GLU A 4 39.85 12.11 53.31
C GLU A 4 38.72 12.95 53.94
N GLY A 5 38.50 12.85 55.25
CA GLY A 5 37.43 13.60 55.93
C GLY A 5 37.62 15.12 55.99
N PHE A 6 38.86 15.62 55.83
CA PHE A 6 39.13 17.06 55.78
C PHE A 6 38.79 17.65 54.41
N LYS A 7 39.15 16.94 53.32
CA LYS A 7 38.80 17.35 51.95
C LYS A 7 37.28 17.38 51.76
N GLU A 8 36.58 16.40 52.31
CA GLU A 8 35.13 16.32 52.25
C GLU A 8 34.45 17.50 52.95
N LYS A 9 34.85 17.84 54.18
CA LYS A 9 34.32 19.02 54.89
C LYS A 9 34.62 20.34 54.18
N TYR A 10 35.83 20.49 53.63
CA TYR A 10 36.22 21.72 52.92
C TYR A 10 35.43 21.90 51.62
N MET A 11 35.21 20.81 50.90
CA MET A 11 34.39 20.78 49.68
C MET A 11 32.93 21.10 49.97
N ILE A 12 32.36 20.54 51.05
CA ILE A 12 30.98 20.82 51.49
C ILE A 12 30.81 22.29 51.93
N GLN A 13 31.79 22.88 52.62
CA GLN A 13 31.75 24.30 52.98
C GLN A 13 31.87 25.22 51.76
N THR A 14 32.72 24.86 50.81
CA THR A 14 32.88 25.60 49.55
C THR A 14 31.58 25.53 48.73
N LEU A 15 30.95 24.35 48.64
CA LEU A 15 29.64 24.16 48.02
C LEU A 15 28.54 25.01 48.67
N LYS A 16 28.45 25.04 50.01
CA LYS A 16 27.48 25.90 50.71
C LYS A 16 27.69 27.38 50.43
N LYS A 17 28.95 27.82 50.35
CA LYS A 17 29.30 29.23 50.07
C LYS A 17 28.98 29.61 48.62
N ILE A 18 29.18 28.69 47.68
CA ILE A 18 28.82 28.89 46.27
C ILE A 18 27.30 28.92 46.10
N ILE A 19 26.57 27.96 46.69
CA ILE A 19 25.10 27.86 46.58
C ILE A 19 24.38 29.04 47.25
N GLY A 20 24.93 29.58 48.33
CA GLY A 20 24.35 30.72 49.06
C GLY A 20 24.69 32.10 48.50
N ASN A 21 25.46 32.20 47.41
CA ASN A 21 25.84 33.45 46.76
C ASN A 21 25.04 33.68 45.47
N GLU A 22 24.94 34.93 45.02
CA GLU A 22 24.29 35.32 43.76
C GLU A 22 24.83 34.52 42.56
N ASP A 23 26.14 34.21 42.57
CA ASP A 23 26.79 33.37 41.56
C ASP A 23 26.25 31.93 41.52
N GLY A 24 25.88 31.35 42.67
CA GLY A 24 25.28 30.01 42.74
C GLY A 24 23.84 29.97 42.25
N PHE A 25 23.11 31.07 42.45
CA PHE A 25 21.78 31.23 41.87
C PHE A 25 21.85 31.30 40.34
N VAL A 26 22.79 32.07 39.78
CA VAL A 26 23.04 32.15 38.34
C VAL A 26 23.45 30.78 37.77
N LEU A 27 24.32 30.05 38.49
CA LEU A 27 24.69 28.69 38.10
C LEU A 27 23.47 27.75 38.06
N GLY A 28 22.63 27.76 39.10
CA GLY A 28 21.40 26.96 39.15
C GLY A 28 20.42 27.30 38.03
N ALA A 29 20.22 28.60 37.76
CA ALA A 29 19.37 29.07 36.67
C ALA A 29 19.92 28.64 35.29
N SER A 30 21.24 28.69 35.09
CA SER A 30 21.88 28.27 33.84
C SER A 30 21.75 26.76 33.57
N ILE A 31 21.86 25.93 34.62
CA ILE A 31 21.65 24.48 34.53
C ILE A 31 20.19 24.18 34.20
N LEU A 32 19.26 24.88 34.85
CA LEU A 32 17.82 24.71 34.61
C LEU A 32 17.44 25.14 33.19
N MET A 33 17.94 26.27 32.71
CA MET A 33 17.75 26.69 31.31
C MET A 33 18.37 25.68 30.34
N SER A 34 19.56 25.17 30.62
CA SER A 34 20.21 24.15 29.78
C SER A 34 19.39 22.85 29.74
N ALA A 35 18.84 22.41 30.87
CA ALA A 35 17.99 21.23 30.94
C ALA A 35 16.69 21.41 30.13
N ILE A 36 16.05 22.58 30.19
CA ILE A 36 14.86 22.89 29.39
C ILE A 36 15.18 22.88 27.89
N LEU A 37 16.30 23.49 27.49
CA LEU A 37 16.73 23.52 26.08
C LEU A 37 17.06 22.12 25.56
N LEU A 38 17.68 21.27 26.37
CA LEU A 38 17.93 19.87 26.02
C LEU A 38 16.63 19.10 25.83
N LEU A 39 15.67 19.24 26.74
CA LEU A 39 14.35 18.61 26.61
C LEU A 39 13.60 19.10 25.37
N ALA A 40 13.61 20.41 25.11
CA ALA A 40 13.01 20.99 23.91
C ALA A 40 13.67 20.46 22.62
N GLY A 41 15.01 20.35 22.62
CA GLY A 41 15.76 19.80 21.49
C GLY A 41 15.42 18.33 21.21
N VAL A 42 15.32 17.50 22.25
CA VAL A 42 14.93 16.09 22.11
C VAL A 42 13.50 15.96 21.57
N LEU A 43 12.56 16.74 22.09
CA LEU A 43 11.17 16.74 21.60
C LEU A 43 11.06 17.19 20.14
N ALA A 44 11.86 18.19 19.73
CA ALA A 44 11.92 18.63 18.35
C ALA A 44 12.47 17.53 17.42
N LEU A 45 13.50 16.79 17.85
CA LEU A 45 14.04 15.65 17.09
C LEU A 45 13.03 14.52 16.95
N TRP A 46 12.28 14.21 18.00
CA TRP A 46 11.24 13.18 17.94
C TRP A 46 10.14 13.56 16.97
N THR A 47 9.67 14.81 17.01
CA THR A 47 8.66 15.33 16.08
C THR A 47 9.18 15.24 14.63
N SER A 48 10.42 15.66 14.39
CA SER A 48 11.05 15.61 13.06
C SER A 48 11.17 14.17 12.53
N ASN A 49 11.56 13.21 13.37
CA ASN A 49 11.64 11.81 12.97
C ASN A 49 10.26 11.25 12.62
N THR A 50 9.23 11.56 13.42
CA THR A 50 7.87 11.12 13.12
C THR A 50 7.34 11.69 11.82
N GLU A 51 7.59 12.98 11.54
CA GLU A 51 7.19 13.60 10.27
C GLU A 51 7.90 12.95 9.08
N MET A 52 9.21 12.71 9.18
CA MET A 52 9.97 12.00 8.15
C MET A 52 9.41 10.60 7.85
N HIS A 53 9.03 9.86 8.88
CA HIS A 53 8.41 8.54 8.71
C HIS A 53 7.04 8.64 8.03
N VAL A 54 6.22 9.62 8.41
CA VAL A 54 4.91 9.84 7.79
C VAL A 54 5.05 10.21 6.31
N VAL A 55 5.92 11.16 5.97
CA VAL A 55 6.15 11.58 4.59
C VAL A 55 6.66 10.42 3.74
N ARG A 56 7.58 9.61 4.27
CA ARG A 56 8.07 8.44 3.55
C ARG A 56 6.96 7.41 3.31
N ASN A 57 6.14 7.13 4.30
CA ASN A 57 5.02 6.21 4.15
C ASN A 57 4.01 6.71 3.10
N GLU A 58 3.72 8.01 3.09
CA GLU A 58 2.83 8.61 2.08
C GLU A 58 3.40 8.48 0.65
N GLN A 59 4.70 8.72 0.48
CA GLN A 59 5.38 8.54 -0.80
C GLN A 59 5.36 7.07 -1.25
N GLU A 60 5.65 6.14 -0.33
CA GLU A 60 5.61 4.71 -0.62
C GLU A 60 4.19 4.27 -1.01
N LEU A 61 3.16 4.65 -0.23
CA LEU A 61 1.76 4.35 -0.55
C LEU A 61 1.33 4.90 -1.92
N THR A 62 1.71 6.14 -2.23
CA THR A 62 1.40 6.77 -3.52
C THR A 62 2.02 6.00 -4.68
N ARG A 63 3.30 5.61 -4.54
CA ARG A 63 4.00 4.83 -5.57
C ARG A 63 3.39 3.43 -5.74
N GLU A 64 3.04 2.77 -4.64
CA GLU A 64 2.40 1.44 -4.68
C GLU A 64 1.02 1.52 -5.35
N PHE A 65 0.24 2.56 -5.06
CA PHE A 65 -1.05 2.80 -5.72
C PHE A 65 -0.88 3.01 -7.23
N TYR A 66 0.05 3.87 -7.65
CA TYR A 66 0.31 4.08 -9.08
C TYR A 66 0.79 2.81 -9.78
N SER A 67 1.57 1.98 -9.09
CA SER A 67 2.05 0.70 -9.65
C SER A 67 0.89 -0.28 -9.86
N ALA A 68 -0.01 -0.40 -8.87
CA ALA A 68 -1.20 -1.23 -9.00
C ALA A 68 -2.19 -0.69 -10.04
N GLU A 69 -2.50 0.60 -10.03
CA GLU A 69 -3.38 1.25 -10.99
C GLU A 69 -2.84 1.11 -12.43
N GLY A 70 -1.55 1.38 -12.64
CA GLY A 70 -0.91 1.19 -13.93
C GLY A 70 -1.03 -0.25 -14.44
N GLY A 71 -0.98 -1.23 -13.54
CA GLY A 71 -1.20 -2.63 -13.91
C GLY A 71 -2.62 -2.94 -14.38
N VAL A 72 -3.62 -2.32 -13.75
CA VAL A 72 -5.00 -2.41 -14.21
C VAL A 72 -5.18 -1.73 -15.57
N ILE A 73 -4.61 -0.55 -15.77
CA ILE A 73 -4.70 0.20 -17.03
C ILE A 73 -4.08 -0.63 -18.17
N GLU A 74 -2.89 -1.18 -17.96
CA GLU A 74 -2.21 -2.07 -18.92
C GLU A 74 -3.09 -3.28 -19.29
N ALA A 75 -3.84 -3.83 -18.33
CA ALA A 75 -4.76 -4.94 -18.58
C ALA A 75 -5.96 -4.55 -19.44
N ILE A 76 -6.47 -3.32 -19.31
CA ILE A 76 -7.60 -2.83 -20.09
C ILE A 76 -7.15 -2.38 -21.46
N GLU A 77 -5.98 -1.74 -21.59
CA GLU A 77 -5.50 -1.22 -22.87
C GLU A 77 -4.97 -2.35 -23.76
N ASN A 78 -4.28 -3.32 -23.18
CA ASN A 78 -3.62 -4.41 -23.89
C ASN A 78 -4.33 -5.77 -23.67
N PHE A 79 -5.67 -5.76 -23.60
CA PHE A 79 -6.45 -6.97 -23.28
C PHE A 79 -6.31 -8.09 -24.33
N ASP A 80 -6.01 -7.77 -25.59
CA ASP A 80 -5.91 -8.71 -26.73
C ASP A 80 -4.53 -8.74 -27.41
N THR A 81 -3.60 -7.87 -27.00
CA THR A 81 -2.25 -7.75 -27.57
C THR A 81 -1.22 -7.47 -26.48
N GLY A 82 0.07 -7.51 -26.82
CA GLY A 82 1.13 -7.11 -25.89
C GLY A 82 1.35 -8.10 -24.74
N ARG A 83 1.66 -7.56 -23.55
CA ARG A 83 2.12 -8.36 -22.40
C ARG A 83 0.99 -8.97 -21.59
N THR A 84 -0.15 -8.29 -21.50
CA THR A 84 -1.27 -8.70 -20.65
C THR A 84 -2.25 -9.62 -21.36
N GLN A 85 -2.43 -9.49 -22.68
CA GLN A 85 -3.21 -10.36 -23.58
C GLN A 85 -3.99 -11.49 -22.89
N TRP A 86 -5.01 -11.12 -22.12
CA TRP A 86 -5.72 -12.05 -21.24
C TRP A 86 -7.01 -12.55 -21.88
N LEU A 87 -7.62 -11.74 -22.75
CA LEU A 87 -8.86 -12.08 -23.43
C LEU A 87 -8.59 -12.90 -24.71
N THR A 88 -7.97 -14.07 -24.51
CA THR A 88 -7.65 -15.02 -25.58
C THR A 88 -8.78 -16.01 -25.82
N ASP A 89 -8.76 -16.71 -26.95
CA ASP A 89 -9.71 -17.80 -27.22
C ASP A 89 -9.66 -18.88 -26.14
N ALA A 90 -8.47 -19.23 -25.66
CA ALA A 90 -8.31 -20.20 -24.56
C ALA A 90 -9.02 -19.74 -23.29
N PHE A 91 -8.89 -18.45 -22.94
CA PHE A 91 -9.59 -17.86 -21.79
C PHE A 91 -11.11 -17.90 -21.99
N LEU A 92 -11.60 -17.55 -23.19
CA LEU A 92 -13.03 -17.54 -23.49
C LEU A 92 -13.65 -18.95 -23.54
N LEU A 93 -12.87 -19.98 -23.90
CA LEU A 93 -13.31 -21.38 -23.99
C LEU A 93 -13.25 -22.12 -22.65
N ALA A 94 -12.38 -21.73 -21.72
CA ALA A 94 -12.21 -22.40 -20.41
C ALA A 94 -13.46 -22.38 -19.52
N GLY A 95 -14.44 -21.52 -19.84
CA GLY A 95 -15.67 -21.36 -19.08
C GLY A 95 -15.48 -20.55 -17.78
N PRO A 96 -16.56 -19.99 -17.21
CA PRO A 96 -16.47 -18.96 -16.17
C PRO A 96 -15.86 -19.45 -14.85
N GLN A 97 -15.89 -20.77 -14.57
CA GLN A 97 -15.38 -21.34 -13.33
C GLN A 97 -13.88 -21.70 -13.38
N ALA A 98 -13.25 -21.62 -14.54
CA ALA A 98 -11.85 -21.97 -14.76
C ALA A 98 -11.07 -20.93 -15.58
N ALA A 99 -11.75 -19.97 -16.22
CA ALA A 99 -11.12 -18.88 -16.95
C ALA A 99 -10.44 -17.90 -15.99
N PHE A 100 -9.12 -17.94 -15.96
CA PHE A 100 -8.28 -16.95 -15.31
C PHE A 100 -7.02 -16.68 -16.12
N HIS A 101 -6.39 -15.55 -15.85
CA HIS A 101 -5.09 -15.16 -16.40
C HIS A 101 -4.28 -14.48 -15.30
N THR A 102 -2.99 -14.78 -15.23
CA THR A 102 -2.06 -14.11 -14.32
C THR A 102 -0.81 -13.69 -15.06
N VAL A 103 -0.33 -12.49 -14.77
CA VAL A 103 0.90 -11.96 -15.37
C VAL A 103 1.59 -11.01 -14.40
N GLN A 104 2.91 -11.11 -14.33
CA GLN A 104 3.74 -10.15 -13.63
C GLN A 104 4.16 -9.05 -14.60
N LEU A 105 3.81 -7.82 -14.26
CA LEU A 105 4.16 -6.62 -15.01
C LEU A 105 5.49 -6.09 -14.53
N ASN A 106 6.41 -5.93 -15.47
CA ASN A 106 7.74 -5.39 -15.21
C ASN A 106 7.94 -4.06 -15.93
N ASP A 107 8.77 -3.20 -15.37
CA ASP A 107 9.23 -1.97 -16.01
C ASP A 107 10.19 -2.25 -17.19
N SER A 108 10.69 -1.19 -17.83
CA SER A 108 11.66 -1.29 -18.93
C SER A 108 12.99 -1.94 -18.53
N SER A 109 13.30 -2.00 -17.23
CA SER A 109 14.51 -2.61 -16.68
C SER A 109 14.25 -4.04 -16.18
N ASN A 110 13.07 -4.61 -16.49
CA ASN A 110 12.61 -5.92 -16.03
C ASN A 110 12.45 -6.03 -14.50
N THR A 111 12.18 -4.92 -13.82
CA THR A 111 11.86 -4.89 -12.38
C THR A 111 10.34 -5.08 -12.20
N PRO A 112 9.89 -5.96 -11.30
CA PRO A 112 8.47 -6.12 -11.00
C PRO A 112 7.82 -4.82 -10.52
N VAL A 113 6.69 -4.47 -11.12
CA VAL A 113 5.86 -3.31 -10.79
C VAL A 113 4.53 -3.75 -10.18
N ALA A 114 3.87 -4.74 -10.78
CA ALA A 114 2.61 -5.27 -10.29
C ALA A 114 2.38 -6.71 -10.74
N ASN A 115 1.57 -7.45 -9.99
CA ASN A 115 1.01 -8.73 -10.37
C ASN A 115 -0.45 -8.53 -10.77
N LEU A 116 -0.78 -8.90 -11.99
CA LEU A 116 -2.11 -8.79 -12.56
C LEU A 116 -2.79 -10.16 -12.54
N GLU A 117 -4.05 -10.16 -12.16
CA GLU A 117 -4.90 -11.34 -12.07
C GLU A 117 -6.28 -11.01 -12.66
N VAL A 118 -6.68 -11.74 -13.69
CA VAL A 118 -7.97 -11.55 -14.36
C VAL A 118 -8.78 -12.82 -14.27
N ARG A 119 -10.08 -12.69 -14.00
CA ARG A 119 -11.02 -13.80 -14.00
C ARG A 119 -12.43 -13.37 -14.36
N CYS A 120 -13.27 -14.34 -14.71
CA CYS A 120 -14.70 -14.12 -14.83
C CYS A 120 -15.32 -13.80 -13.46
N ILE A 121 -16.22 -12.80 -13.43
CA ILE A 121 -17.09 -12.58 -12.26
C ILE A 121 -18.21 -13.60 -12.30
N THR A 122 -18.48 -14.25 -11.18
CA THR A 122 -19.49 -15.30 -11.06
C THR A 122 -20.37 -15.04 -9.86
N THR A 123 -21.58 -15.56 -9.84
CA THR A 123 -22.43 -15.55 -8.64
C THR A 123 -22.05 -16.68 -7.71
N GLY A 124 -21.89 -16.35 -6.42
CA GLY A 124 -21.73 -17.34 -5.37
C GLY A 124 -20.26 -17.66 -5.10
N THR A 125 -20.03 -18.74 -4.36
CA THR A 125 -18.70 -19.08 -3.86
C THR A 125 -17.69 -19.23 -4.99
N THR A 126 -16.55 -18.56 -4.85
CA THR A 126 -15.41 -18.73 -5.76
C THR A 126 -15.08 -20.22 -5.91
N PRO A 127 -15.03 -20.75 -7.14
CA PRO A 127 -14.67 -22.14 -7.41
C PRO A 127 -13.29 -22.49 -6.87
N THR A 128 -13.12 -23.73 -6.41
CA THR A 128 -11.83 -24.23 -5.90
C THR A 128 -10.69 -24.07 -6.91
N ALA A 129 -10.95 -24.21 -8.21
CA ALA A 129 -9.96 -24.01 -9.25
C ALA A 129 -9.40 -22.57 -9.26
N LEU A 130 -10.28 -21.57 -9.13
CA LEU A 130 -9.88 -20.15 -9.05
C LEU A 130 -9.30 -19.80 -7.67
N ALA A 131 -9.86 -20.38 -6.60
CA ALA A 131 -9.39 -20.18 -5.23
C ALA A 131 -7.92 -20.60 -5.04
N ASN A 132 -7.50 -21.67 -5.71
CA ASN A 132 -6.13 -22.18 -5.63
C ASN A 132 -5.18 -21.49 -6.62
N ALA A 133 -5.69 -20.93 -7.71
CA ALA A 133 -4.88 -20.33 -8.78
C ALA A 133 -4.64 -18.83 -8.59
N LEU A 134 -5.54 -18.14 -7.89
CA LEU A 134 -5.55 -16.69 -7.74
C LEU A 134 -5.42 -16.27 -6.28
N SER A 135 -4.96 -15.04 -6.07
CA SER A 135 -4.88 -14.44 -4.75
C SER A 135 -6.26 -14.31 -4.08
N ALA A 136 -6.25 -14.22 -2.74
CA ALA A 136 -7.47 -13.96 -1.98
C ALA A 136 -8.15 -12.65 -2.42
N ALA A 137 -7.35 -11.65 -2.79
CA ALA A 137 -7.84 -10.39 -3.33
C ALA A 137 -8.61 -10.63 -4.62
N ALA A 138 -8.00 -11.25 -5.63
CA ALA A 138 -8.63 -11.53 -6.92
C ALA A 138 -9.89 -12.40 -6.81
N ASN A 139 -10.05 -13.14 -5.71
CA ASN A 139 -11.22 -13.96 -5.43
C ASN A 139 -12.32 -13.26 -4.62
N HIS A 140 -12.06 -12.05 -4.10
CA HIS A 140 -13.04 -11.22 -3.39
C HIS A 140 -13.65 -10.19 -4.34
N LEU A 141 -14.37 -10.67 -5.36
CA LEU A 141 -15.09 -9.82 -6.30
C LEU A 141 -16.58 -9.73 -5.94
N PRO A 142 -17.28 -8.65 -6.30
CA PRO A 142 -18.72 -8.57 -6.10
C PRO A 142 -19.47 -9.71 -6.79
N ASP A 143 -20.41 -10.33 -6.08
CA ASP A 143 -21.27 -11.37 -6.62
C ASP A 143 -22.18 -10.81 -7.71
N GLN A 144 -21.88 -11.15 -8.97
CA GLN A 144 -22.67 -10.73 -10.13
C GLN A 144 -22.72 -11.85 -11.17
N PRO A 145 -23.81 -11.96 -11.94
CA PRO A 145 -23.87 -12.92 -13.03
C PRO A 145 -22.79 -12.58 -14.07
N HIS A 146 -22.03 -13.60 -14.46
CA HIS A 146 -20.98 -13.46 -15.48
C HIS A 146 -21.55 -12.89 -16.78
N ILE A 147 -22.71 -13.42 -17.18
CA ILE A 147 -23.42 -13.04 -18.40
C ILE A 147 -24.63 -12.19 -18.02
N ALA A 148 -24.84 -11.08 -18.70
CA ALA A 148 -26.03 -10.26 -18.54
C ALA A 148 -26.48 -9.63 -19.87
N SER A 149 -27.69 -9.09 -19.85
CA SER A 149 -28.17 -8.22 -20.92
C SER A 149 -27.30 -6.97 -21.05
N PRO A 150 -27.04 -6.49 -22.27
CA PRO A 150 -26.35 -5.22 -22.47
C PRO A 150 -27.11 -4.07 -21.78
N PRO A 151 -26.40 -3.04 -21.26
CA PRO A 151 -27.01 -1.90 -20.60
C PRO A 151 -28.04 -1.20 -21.50
N SER A 152 -29.12 -0.70 -20.88
CA SER A 152 -30.11 0.11 -21.59
C SER A 152 -29.46 1.35 -22.20
N GLY A 153 -29.81 1.67 -23.45
CA GLY A 153 -29.24 2.82 -24.17
C GLY A 153 -27.85 2.60 -24.76
N SER A 154 -27.25 1.41 -24.64
CA SER A 154 -25.92 1.09 -25.21
C SER A 154 -25.89 0.91 -26.72
N GLY A 155 -27.05 0.89 -27.40
CA GLY A 155 -27.16 0.62 -28.83
C GLY A 155 -27.10 -0.87 -29.21
N PHE A 156 -26.83 -1.77 -28.25
CA PHE A 156 -26.81 -3.21 -28.48
C PHE A 156 -28.21 -3.83 -28.31
N SER A 157 -28.61 -4.64 -29.29
CA SER A 157 -29.88 -5.38 -29.22
C SER A 157 -29.80 -6.52 -28.20
N LEU A 158 -30.78 -6.57 -27.29
CA LEU A 158 -30.95 -7.65 -26.31
C LEU A 158 -31.06 -9.04 -26.97
N LYS A 159 -31.53 -9.10 -28.21
CA LYS A 159 -31.70 -10.36 -28.97
C LYS A 159 -30.37 -10.91 -29.48
N TYR A 160 -29.46 -10.04 -29.93
CA TYR A 160 -28.26 -10.44 -30.64
C TYR A 160 -27.00 -10.39 -29.79
N PHE A 161 -27.02 -9.67 -28.67
CA PHE A 161 -25.84 -9.40 -27.86
C PHE A 161 -26.03 -9.79 -26.39
N GLU A 162 -24.93 -10.16 -25.77
CA GLU A 162 -24.78 -10.35 -24.33
C GLU A 162 -23.53 -9.61 -23.84
N VAL A 163 -23.48 -9.33 -22.55
CA VAL A 163 -22.29 -8.78 -21.89
C VAL A 163 -21.71 -9.81 -20.97
N ARG A 164 -20.39 -9.99 -21.04
CA ARG A 164 -19.63 -10.80 -20.09
C ARG A 164 -18.79 -9.92 -19.20
N ARG A 165 -18.79 -10.24 -17.90
CA ARG A 165 -18.13 -9.45 -16.84
C ARG A 165 -16.87 -10.14 -16.32
N TYR A 166 -15.84 -9.34 -16.13
CA TYR A 166 -14.52 -9.76 -15.69
C TYR A 166 -14.06 -8.89 -14.53
N GLY A 167 -13.37 -9.51 -13.58
CA GLY A 167 -12.67 -8.82 -12.53
C GLY A 167 -11.21 -8.77 -12.90
N VAL A 168 -10.63 -7.57 -12.83
CA VAL A 168 -9.20 -7.35 -13.02
C VAL A 168 -8.67 -6.85 -11.70
N THR A 169 -7.74 -7.61 -11.11
CA THR A 169 -7.06 -7.27 -9.87
C THR A 169 -5.60 -7.05 -10.17
N ALA A 170 -5.08 -5.89 -9.83
CA ALA A 170 -3.64 -5.65 -9.84
C ALA A 170 -3.17 -5.45 -8.39
N THR A 171 -2.14 -6.19 -8.03
CA THR A 171 -1.46 -6.06 -6.75
C THR A 171 -0.09 -5.48 -7.03
N SER A 172 0.25 -4.37 -6.37
CA SER A 172 1.60 -3.80 -6.38
C SER A 172 2.67 -4.87 -6.08
N ALA A 173 3.89 -4.70 -6.60
CA ALA A 173 4.96 -5.70 -6.46
C ALA A 173 5.30 -6.03 -5.00
N THR A 174 5.14 -5.09 -4.08
CA THR A 174 5.35 -5.33 -2.65
C THR A 174 4.19 -6.07 -1.98
N GLY A 175 3.02 -6.09 -2.61
CA GLY A 175 1.80 -6.72 -2.11
C GLY A 175 0.92 -5.83 -1.23
N ASN A 176 1.37 -4.61 -0.91
CA ASN A 176 0.72 -3.75 0.08
C ASN A 176 -0.51 -3.01 -0.45
N THR A 177 -0.54 -2.70 -1.74
CA THR A 177 -1.67 -2.04 -2.40
C THR A 177 -2.26 -2.92 -3.49
N GLN A 178 -3.59 -2.96 -3.53
CA GLN A 178 -4.38 -3.73 -4.46
C GLN A 178 -5.45 -2.83 -5.06
N VAL A 179 -5.60 -2.87 -6.37
CA VAL A 179 -6.63 -2.16 -7.12
C VAL A 179 -7.45 -3.18 -7.88
N GLN A 180 -8.77 -3.06 -7.77
CA GLN A 180 -9.71 -3.94 -8.44
C GLN A 180 -10.69 -3.15 -9.27
N ILE A 181 -10.95 -3.63 -10.48
CA ILE A 181 -11.97 -3.07 -11.34
C ILE A 181 -12.86 -4.17 -11.91
N GLY A 182 -14.10 -3.79 -12.19
CA GLY A 182 -15.00 -4.56 -13.04
C GLY A 182 -14.89 -4.08 -14.48
N ALA A 183 -14.57 -4.99 -15.39
CA ALA A 183 -14.63 -4.76 -16.82
C ALA A 183 -15.76 -5.57 -17.44
N TYR A 184 -16.33 -5.07 -18.53
CA TYR A 184 -17.31 -5.83 -19.29
C TYR A 184 -17.07 -5.68 -20.78
N LYS A 185 -17.33 -6.76 -21.53
CA LYS A 185 -17.24 -6.76 -22.99
C LYS A 185 -18.51 -7.34 -23.59
N VAL A 186 -18.93 -6.77 -24.70
CA VAL A 186 -20.12 -7.20 -25.44
C VAL A 186 -19.73 -8.31 -26.41
N PHE A 187 -20.54 -9.36 -26.45
CA PHE A 187 -20.40 -10.52 -27.32
C PHE A 187 -21.67 -10.75 -28.13
N ASN A 188 -21.53 -11.29 -29.34
CA ASN A 188 -22.66 -11.80 -30.11
C ASN A 188 -23.17 -13.10 -29.49
N LYS A 189 -24.48 -13.31 -29.51
CA LYS A 189 -25.14 -14.55 -29.05
C LYS A 189 -25.06 -15.72 -30.05
N TYR A 190 -24.32 -15.56 -31.15
CA TYR A 190 -24.27 -16.48 -32.29
C TYR A 190 -22.86 -16.57 -32.84
#